data_AF-E0XW96-F1
#
_entry.id   AF-E0XW96-F1
#
_cell.length_a   1.000
_cell.length_b   1.000
_cell.length_c   1.000
_cell.angle_alpha   90.00
_cell.angle_beta   90.00
_cell.angle_gamma   90.00
#
_symmetry.space_group_name_H-M   'P 1'
#
loop_
_entity.id
_entity.type
_entity.pdbx_description
1 polymer ?
#
loop_
_entity_poly.entity_id
_entity_poly.type
_entity_poly.pdbx_seq_one_letter_code
_entity_poly.pdbx_strand_id
1 'polypeptide(L)' 'MTQAQASQYTAKDIQVLEGLEAVRVRPGMYIGSTDQRGLHHLIYEILDNA' A
#
# COMPACT_ATOMS: atom_id res chain seq x y z
N MET A 1 -33.97 23.10 0.62
CA MET A 1 -33.07 22.28 1.46
C MET A 1 -32.59 21.11 0.63
N THR A 2 -31.43 21.25 -0.01
CA THR A 2 -30.82 20.20 -0.83
C THR A 2 -30.13 19.21 0.10
N GLN A 3 -30.70 18.01 0.25
CA GLN A 3 -30.06 16.92 0.99
C GLN A 3 -28.88 16.41 0.16
N ALA A 4 -27.66 16.58 0.67
CA ALA A 4 -26.51 15.87 0.14
C ALA A 4 -26.78 14.37 0.32
N GLN A 5 -26.85 13.61 -0.77
CA GLN A 5 -26.95 12.17 -0.69
C GLN A 5 -25.73 11.64 0.07
N ALA A 6 -25.95 11.12 1.28
CA ALA A 6 -24.92 10.40 2.01
C ALA A 6 -24.53 9.20 1.16
N SER A 7 -23.33 9.23 0.58
CA SER A 7 -22.77 8.07 -0.12
C SER A 7 -22.69 6.94 0.88
N GLN A 8 -23.54 5.92 0.67
CA GLN A 8 -23.71 4.84 1.63
C GLN A 8 -22.49 3.92 1.53
N TYR A 9 -21.66 3.90 2.57
CA TYR A 9 -20.53 2.97 2.65
C TYR A 9 -21.06 1.55 2.86
N THR A 10 -20.82 0.69 1.88
CA THR A 10 -21.28 -0.71 1.84
C THR A 10 -20.09 -1.65 1.70
N ALA A 11 -20.34 -2.97 1.77
CA ALA A 11 -19.30 -3.98 1.54
C ALA A 11 -18.62 -3.86 0.17
N LYS A 12 -19.27 -3.25 -0.84
CA LYS A 12 -18.70 -3.01 -2.16
C LYS A 12 -17.56 -1.99 -2.16
N ASP A 13 -17.51 -1.13 -1.15
CA ASP A 13 -16.49 -0.09 -0.98
C ASP A 13 -15.24 -0.61 -0.25
N ILE A 14 -15.25 -1.89 0.17
CA ILE A 14 -14.11 -2.56 0.78
C ILE A 14 -13.36 -3.33 -0.29
N GLN A 15 -12.10 -2.96 -0.51
CA GLN A 15 -11.19 -3.70 -1.39
C GLN A 15 -10.18 -4.49 -0.55
N VAL A 16 -10.09 -5.78 -0.84
CA VAL A 16 -9.00 -6.64 -0.34
C VAL A 16 -7.92 -6.68 -1.40
N LEU A 17 -6.69 -6.32 -1.01
CA LEU A 17 -5.52 -6.41 -1.88
C LEU A 17 -4.83 -7.76 -1.61
N GLU A 18 -4.65 -8.57 -2.66
CA GLU A 18 -4.14 -9.93 -2.51
C GLU A 18 -2.65 -10.05 -2.90
N GLY A 19 -1.94 -10.94 -2.21
CA GLY A 19 -0.53 -11.23 -2.48
C GLY A 19 0.34 -9.98 -2.48
N LEU A 20 1.07 -9.74 -3.59
CA LEU A 20 2.00 -8.63 -3.74
C LEU A 20 1.32 -7.29 -4.09
N GLU A 21 0.00 -7.27 -4.27
CA GLU A 21 -0.71 -6.04 -4.62
C GLU A 21 -0.62 -5.00 -3.50
N ALA A 22 -0.78 -5.42 -2.24
CA ALA A 22 -0.64 -4.55 -1.08
C ALA A 22 0.76 -3.91 -1.00
N VAL A 23 1.79 -4.68 -1.35
CA VAL A 23 3.20 -4.22 -1.39
C VAL A 23 3.39 -3.15 -2.46
N ARG A 24 2.78 -3.33 -3.63
CA ARG A 24 2.91 -2.38 -4.75
C ARG A 24 2.09 -1.11 -4.55
N VAL A 25 0.90 -1.20 -3.94
CA VAL A 25 0.05 -0.03 -3.68
C VAL A 25 0.61 0.82 -2.55
N ARG A 26 1.20 0.20 -1.52
CA ARG A 26 1.80 0.91 -0.37
C ARG A 26 3.23 0.42 -0.06
N PRO A 27 4.20 0.66 -0.97
CA PRO A 27 5.57 0.18 -0.79
C PRO A 27 6.24 0.74 0.46
N GLY A 28 5.96 1.99 0.84
CA GLY A 28 6.53 2.60 2.06
C GLY A 28 6.20 1.85 3.35
N MET A 29 5.14 1.05 3.39
CA MET A 29 4.84 0.18 4.54
C MET A 29 5.86 -0.96 4.69
N TYR A 30 6.49 -1.39 3.59
CA TYR A 30 7.38 -2.54 3.54
C TYR A 30 8.86 -2.14 3.46
N ILE A 31 9.18 -1.05 2.75
CA ILE A 31 10.56 -0.56 2.56
C ILE A 31 10.82 0.81 3.21
N GLY A 32 9.90 1.27 4.06
CA GLY A 32 9.98 2.53 4.82
C GLY A 32 9.77 3.81 4.02
N SER A 33 10.18 3.87 2.75
CA SER A 33 10.02 5.04 1.88
C SER A 33 10.07 4.66 0.40
N THR A 34 9.63 5.54 -0.49
CA THR A 34 9.83 5.42 -1.95
C THR A 34 10.95 6.32 -2.48
N ASP A 35 11.81 6.80 -1.58
CA ASP A 35 12.99 7.60 -1.91
C ASP A 35 14.25 6.70 -1.99
N GLN A 36 15.44 7.31 -2.11
CA GLN A 36 16.71 6.57 -2.22
C GLN A 36 16.95 5.62 -1.03
N ARG A 37 16.45 5.92 0.17
CA ARG A 37 16.59 5.03 1.33
C ARG A 37 15.82 3.74 1.14
N GLY A 38 14.61 3.82 0.59
CA GLY A 38 13.81 2.65 0.24
C GLY A 38 14.45 1.80 -0.85
N LEU A 39 15.09 2.43 -1.84
CA LEU A 39 15.85 1.72 -2.87
C LEU A 39 17.05 0.95 -2.27
N HIS A 40 17.82 1.57 -1.37
CA HIS A 40 18.91 0.88 -0.69
C HIS A 40 18.41 -0.25 0.22
N HIS A 41 17.25 -0.08 0.86
CA HIS A 41 16.63 -1.11 1.68
C HIS A 41 16.38 -2.40 0.89
N LEU A 42 15.89 -2.31 -0.35
CA LEU A 42 15.71 -3.48 -1.22
C LEU A 42 17.03 -4.23 -1.48
N ILE A 43 18.14 -3.52 -1.61
CA ILE A 43 19.46 -4.14 -1.81
C ILE A 43 19.89 -4.88 -0.55
N TYR A 44 19.74 -4.25 0.62
CA TYR A 44 20.08 -4.88 1.90
C TYR A 44 19.27 -6.16 2.12
N GLU A 45 17.96 -6.14 1.86
CA GLU A 45 17.12 -7.33 1.98
C GLU A 45 17.58 -8.48 1.06
N ILE A 46 18.09 -8.19 -0.13
CA ILE A 46 18.63 -9.24 -1.01
C ILE A 46 19.96 -9.79 -0.46
N LEU A 47 20.83 -8.92 0.06
CA LEU A 47 22.13 -9.30 0.60
C LEU A 47 22.00 -10.11 1.89
N ASP A 48 21.09 -9.72 2.79
CA ASP A 48 20.91 -10.35 4.10
C ASP A 48 20.24 -11.74 3.99
N ASN A 49 19.52 -11.99 2.90
CA ASN A 49 18.87 -13.28 2.63
C ASN A 49 19.76 -14.29 1.85
N ALA A 50 20.93 -13.87 1.34
CA ALA A 50 21.86 -14.70 0.56
C ALA A 50 22.84 -15.49 1.46
#